data_AF-A0A833E4U1-F1
#
_entry.id   AF-A0A833E4U1-F1
#
_cell.length_a   1.000
_cell.length_b   1.000
_cell.length_c   1.000
_cell.angle_alpha   90.00
_cell.angle_beta   90.00
_cell.angle_gamma   90.00
#
_symmetry.space_group_name_H-M   'P 1'
#
loop_
_entity.id
_entity.type
_entity.pdbx_description
1 polymer ?
#
loop_
_entity_poly.entity_id
_entity_poly.type
_entity_poly.pdbx_seq_one_letter_code
_entity_poly.pdbx_strand_id
1 'polypeptide(L)'
;MGKRFNLKDLRFNPRPPPVKGGREFSRDYYEAFYKIEDVFSHYVLGNIDFDHAVKSLNYARYAIIPKLGYPKDVKEELLRVYDEAVKLLYRLRSRDKVKEWLLSNGPPREAKVKSLTDFM
;
A
#
# COMPACT_ATOMS: atom_id res chain seq x y z
N MET A 1 9.24 17.89 -12.63
CA MET A 1 8.86 17.48 -11.26
C MET A 1 8.55 15.99 -11.29
N GLY A 2 9.35 15.16 -10.61
CA GLY A 2 9.05 13.72 -10.49
C GLY A 2 7.83 13.50 -9.59
N LYS A 3 7.00 12.50 -9.88
CA LYS A 3 5.94 12.04 -8.97
C LYS A 3 6.61 11.51 -7.68
N ARG A 4 6.20 11.96 -6.49
CA ARG A 4 6.73 11.47 -5.21
C ARG A 4 6.26 10.05 -4.91
N PHE A 5 5.03 9.73 -5.29
CA PHE A 5 4.45 8.41 -5.11
C PHE A 5 4.18 7.77 -6.47
N ASN A 6 4.81 6.62 -6.72
CA ASN A 6 4.61 5.84 -7.92
C ASN A 6 4.25 4.41 -7.54
N LEU A 7 3.16 3.89 -8.10
CA LEU A 7 2.75 2.51 -7.86
C LEU A 7 3.86 1.49 -8.20
N LYS A 8 4.76 1.80 -9.15
CA LYS A 8 5.91 0.96 -9.47
C LYS A 8 6.92 0.80 -8.32
N ASP A 9 6.85 1.63 -7.29
CA ASP A 9 7.71 1.50 -6.10
C ASP A 9 7.15 0.49 -5.07
N LEU A 10 5.92 0.00 -5.29
CA LEU A 10 5.28 -1.01 -4.46
C LEU A 10 5.74 -2.41 -4.86
N ARG A 11 6.08 -3.23 -3.88
CA ARG A 11 6.55 -4.61 -4.08
C ARG A 11 5.73 -5.58 -3.25
N PHE A 12 5.74 -6.86 -3.59
CA PHE A 12 5.02 -7.86 -2.80
C PHE A 12 5.60 -7.95 -1.39
N ASN A 13 4.79 -7.75 -0.36
CA ASN A 13 5.19 -7.97 1.02
C ASN A 13 4.62 -9.31 1.51
N PRO A 14 5.44 -10.35 1.75
CA PRO A 14 4.94 -11.64 2.21
C PRO A 14 4.42 -11.60 3.66
N ARG A 15 4.74 -10.55 4.42
CA ARG A 15 4.33 -10.35 5.82
C ARG A 15 3.86 -8.90 6.03
N PRO A 16 2.75 -8.49 5.40
CA PRO A 16 2.26 -7.13 5.52
C PRO A 16 1.75 -6.84 6.94
N PRO A 17 1.97 -5.62 7.48
CA PRO A 17 1.28 -5.17 8.68
C PRO A 17 -0.25 -5.24 8.52
N PRO A 18 -1.00 -5.46 9.61
CA PRO A 18 -2.45 -5.59 9.54
C PRO A 18 -3.16 -4.45 8.80
N VAL A 19 -4.21 -4.79 8.03
CA VAL A 19 -5.05 -3.80 7.32
C VAL A 19 -5.64 -2.76 8.27
N LYS A 20 -6.03 -3.16 9.49
CA LYS A 20 -6.46 -2.22 10.54
C LYS A 20 -5.34 -2.04 11.57
N GLY A 21 -4.94 -0.80 11.82
CA GLY A 21 -3.96 -0.46 12.86
C GLY A 21 -2.48 -0.76 12.56
N GLY A 22 -2.14 -1.38 11.42
CA GLY A 22 -0.75 -1.72 11.11
C GLY A 22 0.15 -0.57 10.65
N ARG A 23 -0.43 0.56 10.23
CA ARG A 23 0.29 1.75 9.73
C ARG A 23 -0.18 2.99 10.48
N GLU A 24 0.74 3.86 10.85
CA GLU A 24 0.46 5.12 11.55
C GLU A 24 0.62 6.31 10.61
N PHE A 25 -0.49 6.77 10.04
CA PHE A 25 -0.45 7.84 9.02
C PHE A 25 -0.04 9.20 9.62
N SER A 26 -0.24 9.42 10.92
CA SER A 26 0.20 10.64 11.60
C SER A 26 1.72 10.82 11.60
N ARG A 27 2.48 9.72 11.50
CA ARG A 27 3.94 9.74 11.61
C ARG A 27 4.64 10.20 10.33
N ASP A 28 4.23 9.67 9.19
CA ASP A 28 4.83 9.96 7.88
C ASP A 28 3.81 9.68 6.77
N TYR A 29 3.80 10.52 5.74
CA TYR A 29 2.98 10.32 4.53
C TYR A 29 3.42 9.07 3.73
N TYR A 30 4.66 8.61 3.88
CA TYR A 30 5.07 7.32 3.30
C TYR A 30 4.33 6.14 3.92
N GLU A 31 3.91 6.20 5.19
CA GLU A 31 3.07 5.16 5.79
C GLU A 31 1.71 5.08 5.09
N ALA A 32 1.15 6.22 4.69
CA ALA A 32 -0.06 6.27 3.89
C ALA A 32 0.17 5.69 2.49
N PHE A 33 1.31 5.92 1.87
CA PHE A 33 1.65 5.33 0.57
C PHE A 33 1.82 3.81 0.66
N TYR A 34 2.63 3.32 1.62
CA TYR A 34 2.87 1.88 1.79
C TYR A 34 1.65 1.11 2.25
N LYS A 35 0.60 1.78 2.75
CA LYS A 35 -0.67 1.11 2.99
C LYS A 35 -1.25 0.45 1.74
N ILE A 36 -1.00 1.01 0.55
CA ILE A 36 -1.40 0.40 -0.72
C ILE A 36 -0.68 -0.94 -0.90
N GLU A 37 0.62 -0.98 -0.63
CA GLU A 37 1.44 -2.20 -0.66
C GLU A 37 0.85 -3.28 0.26
N ASP A 38 0.52 -2.90 1.50
CA ASP A 38 0.00 -3.81 2.50
C ASP A 38 -1.37 -4.37 2.06
N VAL A 39 -2.27 -3.51 1.56
CA VAL A 39 -3.60 -3.93 1.10
C VAL A 39 -3.50 -4.88 -0.10
N PHE A 40 -2.66 -4.56 -1.09
CA PHE A 40 -2.46 -5.46 -2.22
C PHE A 40 -1.86 -6.79 -1.78
N SER A 41 -0.90 -6.76 -0.87
CA SER A 41 -0.25 -7.97 -0.35
C SER A 41 -1.24 -8.82 0.46
N HIS A 42 -2.09 -8.23 1.30
CA HIS A 42 -3.15 -8.94 1.99
C HIS A 42 -4.17 -9.56 1.02
N TYR A 43 -4.54 -8.85 -0.04
CA TYR A 43 -5.43 -9.38 -1.07
C TYR A 43 -4.81 -10.59 -1.78
N VAL A 44 -3.53 -10.49 -2.19
CA VAL A 44 -2.76 -11.58 -2.82
C VAL A 44 -2.67 -12.80 -1.90
N LEU A 45 -2.38 -12.58 -0.61
CA LEU A 45 -2.27 -13.65 0.40
C LEU A 45 -3.62 -14.26 0.78
N GLY A 46 -4.73 -13.70 0.30
CA GLY A 46 -6.07 -14.16 0.62
C GLY A 46 -6.58 -13.78 2.02
N ASN A 47 -5.85 -12.92 2.72
CA ASN A 47 -6.24 -12.39 4.04
C ASN A 47 -7.47 -11.48 3.96
N ILE A 48 -7.70 -10.87 2.80
CA ILE A 48 -8.90 -10.08 2.48
C ILE A 48 -9.41 -10.45 1.07
N ASP A 49 -10.70 -10.22 0.84
CA ASP A 49 -11.30 -10.30 -0.50
C ASP A 49 -11.12 -8.99 -1.28
N PHE A 50 -11.58 -9.00 -2.53
CA PHE A 50 -11.49 -7.86 -3.44
C PHE A 50 -12.24 -6.64 -2.92
N ASP A 51 -13.46 -6.83 -2.41
CA ASP A 51 -14.32 -5.76 -1.92
C ASP A 51 -13.70 -5.09 -0.69
N HIS A 52 -13.14 -5.87 0.23
CA HIS A 52 -12.40 -5.38 1.39
C HIS A 52 -11.15 -4.62 0.98
N ALA A 53 -10.41 -5.08 -0.03
CA ALA A 53 -9.26 -4.35 -0.56
C ALA A 53 -9.67 -2.97 -1.11
N VAL A 54 -10.69 -2.92 -1.96
CA VAL A 54 -11.23 -1.67 -2.53
C VAL A 54 -11.76 -0.74 -1.43
N LYS A 55 -12.55 -1.26 -0.49
CA LYS A 55 -13.06 -0.49 0.65
C LYS A 55 -11.94 0.09 1.49
N SER A 56 -10.88 -0.68 1.76
CA SER A 56 -9.74 -0.23 2.56
C SER A 56 -9.01 0.94 1.90
N LEU A 57 -8.77 0.88 0.58
CA LEU A 57 -8.14 1.97 -0.18
C LEU A 57 -9.04 3.21 -0.22
N ASN A 58 -10.33 3.04 -0.49
CA ASN A 58 -11.28 4.14 -0.53
C ASN A 58 -11.46 4.80 0.84
N TYR A 59 -11.46 4.02 1.92
CA TYR A 59 -11.54 4.57 3.28
C TYR A 59 -10.33 5.45 3.59
N ALA A 60 -9.12 4.98 3.29
CA ALA A 60 -7.92 5.79 3.44
C ALA A 60 -7.97 7.06 2.58
N ARG A 61 -8.37 6.94 1.31
CA ARG A 61 -8.48 8.04 0.35
C ARG A 61 -9.50 9.11 0.76
N TYR A 62 -10.69 8.73 1.17
CA TYR A 62 -11.80 9.68 1.38
C TYR A 62 -12.02 10.06 2.84
N ALA A 63 -11.67 9.20 3.79
CA ALA A 63 -11.96 9.43 5.21
C ALA A 63 -10.73 9.82 6.04
N ILE A 64 -9.54 9.27 5.71
CA ILE A 64 -8.32 9.48 6.51
C ILE A 64 -7.45 10.60 5.93
N ILE A 65 -6.90 10.43 4.73
CA ILE A 65 -5.92 11.35 4.12
C ILE A 65 -6.39 12.81 4.10
N PRO A 66 -7.65 13.14 3.76
CA PRO A 66 -8.10 14.53 3.72
C PRO A 66 -8.00 15.22 5.09
N LYS A 67 -8.18 14.48 6.19
CA LYS A 67 -8.20 14.98 7.56
C LYS A 67 -6.82 15.12 8.20
N LEU A 68 -5.77 14.57 7.58
CA LEU A 68 -4.41 14.64 8.12
C LEU A 68 -3.77 16.01 7.89
N GLY A 69 -2.76 16.36 8.69
CA GLY A 69 -2.03 17.63 8.59
C GLY A 69 -1.00 17.70 7.46
N TYR A 70 -1.08 16.85 6.44
CA TYR A 70 -0.09 16.83 5.35
C TYR A 70 -0.10 18.10 4.50
N PRO A 71 1.04 18.51 3.93
CA PRO A 71 1.07 19.57 2.92
C PRO A 71 0.16 19.24 1.71
N LYS A 72 -0.39 20.28 1.10
CA LYS A 72 -1.46 20.17 0.08
C LYS A 72 -1.02 19.34 -1.13
N ASP A 73 0.19 19.57 -1.64
CA ASP A 73 0.81 18.81 -2.73
C ASP A 73 0.89 17.31 -2.39
N VAL A 74 1.30 16.98 -1.16
CA VAL A 74 1.40 15.59 -0.69
C VAL A 74 0.03 14.92 -0.70
N LYS A 75 -1.00 15.62 -0.20
CA LYS A 75 -2.37 15.09 -0.19
C LYS A 75 -2.85 14.82 -1.60
N GLU A 76 -2.67 15.77 -2.52
CA GLU A 76 -3.11 15.62 -3.91
C GLU A 76 -2.43 14.44 -4.60
N GLU A 77 -1.13 14.24 -4.37
CA GLU A 77 -0.41 13.09 -4.89
C GLU A 77 -0.87 11.77 -4.26
N LEU A 78 -1.10 11.73 -2.94
CA LEU A 78 -1.65 10.55 -2.26
C LEU A 78 -3.05 10.21 -2.78
N LEU A 79 -3.95 11.19 -2.87
CA LEU A 79 -5.31 10.96 -3.39
C LEU A 79 -5.28 10.42 -4.81
N ARG A 80 -4.36 10.90 -5.64
CA ARG A 80 -4.14 10.42 -7.01
C ARG A 80 -3.61 8.99 -7.04
N VAL A 81 -2.57 8.67 -6.28
CA VAL A 81 -1.98 7.32 -6.30
C VAL A 81 -2.94 6.27 -5.72
N TYR A 82 -3.79 6.65 -4.76
CA TYR A 82 -4.87 5.79 -4.27
C TYR A 82 -5.96 5.55 -5.33
N ASP A 83 -6.32 6.56 -6.12
CA ASP A 83 -7.22 6.40 -7.27
C ASP A 83 -6.64 5.44 -8.31
N GLU A 84 -5.36 5.63 -8.65
CA GLU A 84 -4.62 4.76 -9.56
C GLU A 84 -4.58 3.31 -9.02
N ALA A 85 -4.38 3.12 -7.71
CA ALA A 85 -4.36 1.81 -7.06
C ALA A 85 -5.72 1.08 -7.15
N VAL A 86 -6.82 1.79 -6.89
CA VAL A 86 -8.17 1.23 -7.01
C VAL A 86 -8.45 0.82 -8.46
N LYS A 87 -8.14 1.69 -9.43
CA LYS A 87 -8.28 1.39 -10.87
C LYS A 87 -7.45 0.18 -11.28
N LEU A 88 -6.23 0.05 -10.75
CA LEU A 88 -5.36 -1.09 -10.99
C LEU A 88 -5.98 -2.40 -10.48
N LEU A 89 -6.50 -2.42 -9.25
CA LEU A 89 -7.23 -3.60 -8.73
C LEU A 89 -8.40 -3.99 -9.64
N TYR A 90 -9.24 -3.03 -10.03
CA TYR A 90 -10.38 -3.27 -10.93
C TYR A 90 -9.97 -3.75 -12.33
N ARG A 91 -8.78 -3.38 -12.80
CA ARG A 91 -8.23 -3.86 -14.08
C ARG A 91 -7.70 -5.28 -13.97
N LEU A 92 -7.01 -5.60 -12.88
CA LEU A 92 -6.38 -6.91 -12.69
C LEU A 92 -7.39 -7.99 -12.27
N ARG A 93 -8.35 -7.67 -11.39
CA ARG A 93 -9.44 -8.53 -10.88
C ARG A 93 -9.07 -9.91 -10.33
N SER A 94 -7.79 -10.26 -10.28
CA SER A 94 -7.30 -11.57 -9.84
C SER A 94 -6.15 -11.40 -8.87
N ARG A 95 -6.13 -12.23 -7.82
CA ARG A 95 -5.03 -12.29 -6.85
C ARG A 95 -3.70 -12.59 -7.55
N ASP A 96 -3.69 -13.55 -8.47
CA ASP A 96 -2.48 -13.95 -9.19
C ASP A 96 -1.94 -12.80 -10.05
N LYS A 97 -2.81 -12.10 -10.78
CA LYS A 97 -2.41 -10.94 -11.59
C LYS A 97 -1.87 -9.77 -10.75
N VAL A 98 -2.44 -9.54 -9.56
CA VAL A 98 -1.91 -8.54 -8.62
C VAL A 98 -0.55 -8.96 -8.08
N LYS A 99 -0.36 -10.25 -7.78
CA LYS A 99 0.94 -10.80 -7.35
C LYS A 99 1.99 -10.66 -8.44
N GLU A 100 1.69 -11.07 -9.66
CA GLU A 100 2.57 -10.92 -10.83
C GLU A 100 2.97 -9.45 -11.02
N TRP A 101 2.00 -8.54 -10.93
CA TRP A 101 2.28 -7.11 -11.06
C TRP A 101 3.20 -6.60 -9.94
N LEU A 102 2.96 -6.96 -8.68
CA LEU A 102 3.84 -6.59 -7.56
C LEU A 102 5.26 -7.16 -7.69
N LEU A 103 5.39 -8.39 -8.20
CA LEU A 103 6.68 -9.03 -8.44
C LEU A 103 7.42 -8.43 -9.64
N SER A 104 6.68 -7.91 -10.63
CA SER A 104 7.26 -7.20 -11.78
C SER A 104 7.91 -5.87 -11.40
N ASN A 105 7.51 -5.28 -10.27
CA ASN A 105 8.10 -4.04 -9.74
C ASN A 105 9.41 -4.28 -8.98
N GLY A 106 9.71 -5.53 -8.62
CA GLY A 106 10.94 -5.91 -7.91
C GLY A 106 10.76 -7.14 -7.02
N PRO A 107 11.86 -7.63 -6.42
CA PRO A 107 11.79 -8.78 -5.52
C PRO A 107 10.87 -8.47 -4.33
N PRO A 108 10.24 -9.50 -3.73
CA PRO A 108 9.45 -9.33 -2.52
C PRO A 108 10.21 -8.49 -1.48
N ARG A 109 9.50 -7.66 -0.72
CA ARG A 109 10.09 -6.96 0.41
C ARG A 109 10.74 -8.01 1.30
N GLU A 110 12.04 -7.86 1.52
CA GLU A 110 12.72 -8.63 2.54
C GLU A 110 11.95 -8.38 3.84
N ALA A 111 11.44 -9.46 4.44
CA ALA A 111 11.04 -9.39 5.81
C ALA A 111 12.33 -9.01 6.54
N LYS A 112 12.46 -7.75 6.97
CA LYS A 112 13.42 -7.38 8.01
C LYS A 112 13.00 -8.14 9.26
N VAL A 113 13.28 -9.44 9.29
CA VAL A 113 13.48 -10.14 10.55
C VAL A 113 14.69 -9.43 11.10
N LYS A 114 14.47 -8.47 12.00
CA LYS A 114 15.52 -8.05 12.92
C LYS A 114 15.90 -9.33 13.63
N SER A 115 16.93 -9.99 13.12
CA SER A 115 17.49 -11.15 13.80
C SER A 115 18.08 -10.59 15.10
N LEU A 116 18.02 -11.34 16.20
CA LEU A 116 18.69 -10.93 17.44
C LEU A 116 20.19 -10.66 17.22
N THR A 117 20.78 -11.22 16.16
CA THR A 117 22.14 -10.96 15.68
C THR A 117 22.38 -9.57 15.09
N ASP A 118 21.35 -8.79 14.73
CA ASP A 118 21.53 -7.40 14.28
C ASP A 118 21.66 -6.40 15.44
N PHE A 119 21.55 -6.88 16.70
CA PHE A 119 21.66 -6.09 17.93
C PHE A 119 22.88 -6.47 18.80
N MET A 120 23.65 -7.49 18.43
CA MET A 120 24.89 -7.90 19.10
C MET A 120 26.09 -7.39 18.33
#